data_AF-W4PZ80-F1
#
_entry.id   AF-W4PZ80-F1
#
_cell.length_a   1.000
_cell.length_b   1.000
_cell.length_c   1.000
_cell.angle_alpha   90.00
_cell.angle_beta   90.00
_cell.angle_gamma   90.00
#
_symmetry.space_group_name_H-M   'P 1'
#
loop_
_entity.id
_entity.type
_entity.pdbx_description
1 polymer ?
#
loop_
_entity_poly.entity_id
_entity_poly.type
_entity_poly.pdbx_seq_one_letter_code
_entity_poly.pdbx_strand_id
1 'polypeptide(L)'
;MKKELVNLGINPEKILMRDGSGISHVNLVSPNQITQLLFAVQRQQWFSSFLESLPVAGGRDRLDRGTLYSRLSQTEASGKVRAKTGTITSVSTLSGYVDTNRGILLYSQSCSIMF
;
A
#
# COMPACT_ATOMS: atom_id res chain seq x y z
N MET A 1 -10.11 -4.86 14.51
CA MET A 1 -9.84 -4.40 13.13
C MET A 1 -10.87 -3.39 12.63
N LYS A 2 -12.16 -3.74 12.48
CA LYS A 2 -13.18 -2.77 11.99
C LYS A 2 -13.32 -1.50 12.85
N LYS A 3 -13.19 -1.60 14.18
CA LYS A 3 -13.21 -0.44 15.09
C LYS A 3 -12.05 0.53 14.84
N GLU A 4 -10.86 0.03 14.53
CA GLU A 4 -9.70 0.90 14.24
C GLU A 4 -9.82 1.58 12.87
N LEU A 5 -10.45 0.93 11.89
CA LEU A 5 -10.74 1.57 10.60
C LEU A 5 -11.67 2.78 10.77
N VAL A 6 -12.66 2.68 11.67
CA VAL A 6 -13.56 3.80 12.00
C VAL A 6 -12.78 4.94 12.67
N ASN A 7 -11.87 4.64 13.60
CA ASN A 7 -11.00 5.65 14.23
C ASN A 7 -10.11 6.37 13.20
N LEU A 8 -9.73 5.68 12.11
CA LEU A 8 -8.97 6.25 11.00
C LEU A 8 -9.85 6.95 9.94
N GLY A 9 -11.15 7.09 10.20
CA GLY A 9 -12.09 7.80 9.31
C GLY A 9 -12.54 6.98 8.09
N ILE A 10 -12.33 5.67 8.09
CA ILE A 10 -12.65 4.78 6.99
C ILE A 10 -13.98 4.08 7.29
N ASN A 11 -14.90 4.08 6.32
CA ASN A 11 -16.17 3.38 6.46
C ASN A 11 -15.98 1.85 6.32
N PRO A 12 -16.15 1.06 7.40
CA PRO A 12 -15.94 -0.38 7.37
C PRO A 12 -17.03 -1.15 6.60
N GLU A 13 -18.18 -0.54 6.31
CA GLU A 13 -19.24 -1.18 5.50
C GLU A 13 -18.87 -1.24 4.03
N LYS A 14 -18.01 -0.32 3.58
CA LYS A 14 -17.49 -0.33 2.21
C LYS A 14 -16.25 -1.23 2.06
N ILE A 15 -15.80 -1.87 3.14
CA ILE A 15 -14.65 -2.78 3.17
C ILE A 15 -15.15 -4.18 3.52
N LEU A 16 -15.05 -5.09 2.56
CA LEU A 16 -15.21 -6.50 2.86
C LEU A 16 -13.82 -7.08 3.11
N MET A 17 -13.43 -7.20 4.38
CA MET A 17 -12.23 -7.94 4.78
C MET A 17 -12.67 -9.25 5.43
N ARG A 18 -12.37 -10.37 4.77
CA ARG A 18 -12.55 -11.74 5.25
C ARG A 18 -11.30 -12.24 5.98
N ASP A 19 -10.12 -11.80 5.58
CA ASP A 19 -8.86 -12.04 6.29
C ASP A 19 -7.99 -10.79 6.35
N GLY A 20 -6.99 -10.79 7.24
CA GLY A 20 -6.02 -9.71 7.37
C GLY A 20 -4.79 -9.85 6.47
N SER A 21 -4.61 -11.00 5.81
CA SER A 21 -3.47 -11.29 4.94
C SER A 21 -3.69 -10.86 3.49
N GLY A 22 -4.94 -10.68 3.06
CA GLY A 22 -5.29 -10.36 1.69
C GLY A 22 -5.43 -11.58 0.78
N ILE A 23 -5.44 -12.81 1.30
CA ILE A 23 -5.45 -14.06 0.50
C ILE A 23 -6.86 -14.38 -0.01
N SER A 24 -7.90 -14.02 0.75
CA SER A 24 -9.28 -14.25 0.34
C SER A 24 -9.62 -13.43 -0.91
N HIS A 25 -10.03 -14.13 -1.98
CA HIS A 25 -10.60 -13.51 -3.19
C HIS A 25 -11.86 -12.66 -2.92
N VAL A 26 -12.45 -12.81 -1.73
CA VAL A 26 -13.62 -12.03 -1.29
C VAL A 26 -13.20 -10.70 -0.65
N ASN A 27 -11.91 -10.45 -0.44
CA ASN A 27 -11.44 -9.18 0.08
C ASN A 27 -11.68 -8.06 -0.94
N LEU A 28 -12.71 -7.25 -0.69
CA LEU A 28 -13.08 -6.10 -1.51
C LEU A 28 -12.71 -4.83 -0.76
N VAL A 29 -11.62 -4.22 -1.19
CA VAL A 29 -11.15 -2.92 -0.70
C VAL A 29 -10.97 -2.02 -1.92
N SER A 30 -11.62 -0.87 -1.93
CA SER A 30 -11.46 0.07 -3.04
C SER A 30 -10.12 0.82 -2.93
N PRO A 31 -9.47 1.17 -4.04
CA PRO A 31 -8.25 1.98 -4.03
C PRO A 31 -8.42 3.29 -3.24
N ASN A 32 -9.59 3.91 -3.31
CA ASN A 32 -9.89 5.13 -2.57
C ASN A 32 -9.83 4.93 -1.05
N GLN A 33 -10.28 3.78 -0.54
CA GLN A 33 -10.18 3.47 0.89
C GLN A 33 -8.75 3.26 1.33
N ILE A 34 -7.93 2.62 0.49
CA ILE A 34 -6.50 2.44 0.77
C ILE A 34 -5.80 3.80 0.79
N THR A 35 -6.10 4.69 -0.16
CA THR A 35 -5.55 6.05 -0.17
C THR A 35 -6.00 6.84 1.06
N GLN A 36 -7.27 6.74 1.48
CA GLN A 36 -7.77 7.37 2.70
C GLN A 36 -7.07 6.83 3.95
N LEU A 37 -6.83 5.52 4.02
CA LEU A 37 -6.06 4.90 5.10
C LEU A 37 -4.64 5.45 5.14
N LEU A 38 -3.93 5.44 4.02
CA LEU A 38 -2.57 5.96 3.94
C LEU A 38 -2.51 7.43 4.35
N PHE A 39 -3.49 8.23 3.93
CA PHE A 39 -3.59 9.63 4.35
C PHE A 39 -3.83 9.79 5.86
N ALA A 40 -4.74 9.01 6.45
CA ALA A 40 -5.03 9.08 7.88
C ALA A 40 -3.83 8.64 8.73
N VAL A 41 -3.08 7.64 8.27
CA VAL A 41 -1.90 7.09 8.95
C VAL A 41 -0.76 8.10 9.03
N GLN A 42 -0.64 9.03 8.08
CA GLN A 42 0.37 10.11 8.14
C GLN A 42 0.27 10.99 9.39
N ARG A 43 -0.91 11.09 10.01
CA ARG A 43 -1.15 11.91 11.21
C ARG A 43 -0.86 11.18 12.51
N GLN A 44 -0.47 9.91 12.44
CA GLN A 44 -0.26 9.07 13.61
C GLN A 44 1.18 9.17 14.11
N GLN A 45 1.38 9.08 15.42
CA GLN A 45 2.71 9.17 16.03
C GLN A 45 3.64 8.03 15.58
N TRP A 46 3.08 6.89 15.23
CA TRP A 46 3.78 5.69 14.76
C TRP A 46 4.00 5.66 13.23
N PHE A 47 3.73 6.76 12.54
CA PHE A 47 3.87 6.85 11.08
C PHE A 47 5.28 6.55 10.58
N SER A 48 6.32 7.02 11.28
CA SER A 48 7.72 6.80 10.90
C SER A 48 8.04 5.30 10.82
N SER A 49 7.71 4.54 11.87
CA SER A 49 7.91 3.08 11.90
C SER A 49 7.07 2.36 10.84
N PHE A 50 5.84 2.83 10.59
CA PHE A 50 5.01 2.28 9.51
C PHE A 50 5.65 2.50 8.13
N LEU A 51 6.15 3.71 7.86
CA LEU A 51 6.80 4.07 6.59
C LEU A 51 8.10 3.28 6.37
N GLU A 52 8.86 3.04 7.44
CA GLU A 52 10.07 2.23 7.41
C GLU A 52 9.79 0.75 7.14
N SER A 53 8.64 0.23 7.59
CA SER A 53 8.24 -1.16 7.32
C SER A 53 7.86 -1.42 5.85
N LEU A 54 7.64 -0.37 5.05
CA LEU A 54 7.25 -0.50 3.65
C LEU A 54 8.46 -0.75 2.75
N PRO A 55 8.38 -1.74 1.81
CA PRO A 55 9.44 -1.99 0.85
C PRO A 55 9.75 -0.76 -0.01
N VAL A 56 11.04 -0.51 -0.23
CA VAL A 56 11.55 0.58 -1.07
C VAL A 56 11.80 0.06 -2.49
N ALA A 57 11.27 0.75 -3.49
CA ALA A 57 11.53 0.44 -4.90
C ALA A 57 13.03 0.52 -5.20
N GLY A 58 13.60 -0.54 -5.77
CA GLY A 58 15.00 -0.57 -6.17
C GLY A 58 16.06 -0.66 -5.06
N GLY A 59 15.68 -0.67 -3.77
CA GLY A 59 16.61 -0.75 -2.62
C GLY A 59 17.62 -1.90 -2.71
N ARG A 60 18.90 -1.74 -2.38
CA ARG A 60 19.89 -2.80 -2.70
C ARG A 60 19.89 -3.97 -1.72
N ASP A 61 19.37 -3.76 -0.51
CA ASP A 61 19.37 -4.75 0.57
C ASP A 61 18.13 -5.64 0.57
N ARG A 62 18.36 -6.92 0.91
CA ARG A 62 17.33 -7.98 0.92
C ARG A 62 16.16 -7.67 1.86
N LEU A 63 16.41 -6.91 2.92
CA LEU A 63 15.41 -6.49 3.92
C LEU A 63 14.59 -5.28 3.43
N ASP A 64 15.22 -4.33 2.72
CA ASP A 64 14.56 -3.09 2.29
C ASP A 64 13.80 -3.24 0.97
N ARG A 65 14.22 -4.19 0.13
CA ARG A 65 13.69 -4.30 -1.22
C ARG A 65 12.36 -5.04 -1.32
N GLY A 66 12.13 -6.01 -0.43
CA GLY A 66 10.96 -6.87 -0.42
C GLY A 66 10.55 -7.36 -1.82
N THR A 67 9.26 -7.25 -2.12
CA THR A 67 8.65 -7.61 -3.41
C THR A 67 8.79 -6.53 -4.51
N LEU A 68 9.38 -5.37 -4.20
CA LEU A 68 9.60 -4.28 -5.15
C LEU A 68 11.01 -4.32 -5.78
N TYR A 69 11.74 -5.42 -5.62
CA TYR A 69 13.10 -5.64 -6.17
C TYR A 69 13.23 -5.33 -7.66
N SER A 70 12.37 -5.95 -8.45
CA SER A 70 12.42 -5.85 -9.90
C SER A 70 11.55 -4.71 -10.45
N ARG A 71 10.66 -4.12 -9.63
CA ARG A 71 9.72 -3.08 -10.07
C ARG A 71 10.31 -1.69 -9.82
N LEU A 72 10.24 -0.83 -10.84
CA LEU A 72 10.65 0.59 -10.80
C LEU A 72 12.15 0.86 -10.49
N SER A 73 12.99 -0.19 -10.46
CA SER A 73 14.42 -0.09 -10.11
C SER A 73 15.25 0.69 -11.14
N GLN A 74 14.84 0.70 -12.41
CA GLN A 74 15.49 1.44 -13.51
C GLN A 74 14.70 2.70 -13.91
N THR A 75 13.97 3.30 -12.98
CA THR A 75 13.18 4.51 -13.22
C THR A 75 13.53 5.59 -12.19
N GLU A 76 13.12 6.83 -12.44
CA GLU A 76 13.30 7.94 -11.47
C GLU A 76 12.61 7.70 -10.11
N ALA A 77 11.71 6.71 -10.05
CA ALA A 77 11.02 6.26 -8.85
C ALA A 77 11.86 5.33 -7.95
N SER A 78 13.04 4.88 -8.41
CA SER A 78 13.97 4.06 -7.63
C SER A 78 14.47 4.84 -6.40
N GLY A 79 14.35 4.24 -5.22
CA GLY A 79 14.68 4.87 -3.93
C GLY A 79 13.65 5.88 -3.40
N LYS A 80 12.66 6.29 -4.22
CA LYS A 80 11.66 7.31 -3.86
C LYS A 80 10.28 6.72 -3.57
N VAL A 81 9.99 5.51 -4.05
CA VAL A 81 8.70 4.85 -3.83
C VAL A 81 8.81 3.86 -2.67
N ARG A 82 7.93 4.00 -1.69
CA ARG A 82 7.74 3.07 -0.58
C ARG A 82 6.32 2.51 -0.64
N ALA A 83 6.16 1.25 -1.01
CA ALA A 83 4.83 0.69 -1.24
C ALA A 83 4.71 -0.78 -0.88
N LYS A 84 3.51 -1.17 -0.44
CA LYS A 84 3.15 -2.57 -0.24
C LYS A 84 2.56 -3.13 -1.53
N THR A 85 3.06 -4.28 -1.95
CA THR A 85 2.45 -5.08 -3.01
C THR A 85 1.49 -6.10 -2.41
N GLY A 86 0.37 -6.32 -3.08
CA GLY A 86 -0.49 -7.50 -2.93
C GLY A 86 -0.65 -8.18 -4.28
N THR A 87 -0.47 -9.49 -4.35
CA THR A 87 -0.73 -10.27 -5.57
C THR A 87 -1.48 -11.52 -5.16
N ILE A 88 -2.68 -11.68 -5.70
CA ILE A 88 -3.48 -12.91 -5.63
C ILE A 88 -3.87 -13.30 -7.05
N THR A 89 -4.33 -14.54 -7.26
CA THR A 89 -4.72 -15.00 -8.60
C THR A 89 -5.72 -14.02 -9.24
N SER A 90 -5.37 -13.49 -10.41
CA SER A 90 -6.14 -12.49 -11.18
C SER A 90 -6.19 -11.06 -10.62
N VAL A 91 -5.53 -10.74 -9.50
CA VAL A 91 -5.48 -9.36 -8.96
C VAL A 91 -4.06 -8.97 -8.53
N SER A 92 -3.57 -7.84 -9.02
CA SER A 92 -2.34 -7.20 -8.50
C SER A 92 -2.67 -5.83 -7.94
N THR A 93 -2.18 -5.55 -6.74
CA THR A 93 -2.31 -4.27 -6.06
C THR A 93 -0.94 -3.71 -5.68
N LEU A 94 -0.81 -2.39 -5.78
CA LEU A 94 0.36 -1.64 -5.35
C LEU A 94 -0.11 -0.34 -4.71
N SER A 95 0.17 -0.17 -3.42
CA SER A 95 -0.26 1.02 -2.69
C SER A 95 0.82 1.50 -1.73
N GLY A 96 1.03 2.82 -1.66
CA GLY A 96 2.03 3.42 -0.79
C GLY A 96 2.29 4.89 -1.07
N TYR A 97 3.52 5.30 -0.76
CA TYR A 97 3.99 6.67 -0.80
C TYR A 97 5.07 6.85 -1.87
N VAL A 98 5.04 8.00 -2.53
CA VAL A 98 6.09 8.42 -3.46
C VAL A 98 6.64 9.74 -2.97
N ASP A 99 7.93 9.75 -2.64
CA ASP A 99 8.63 10.96 -2.29
C ASP A 99 8.94 11.76 -3.57
N THR A 100 8.45 12.99 -3.63
CA THR A 100 8.70 13.91 -4.73
C THR A 100 9.31 15.20 -4.20
N ASN A 101 10.00 15.94 -5.05
CA ASN A 101 10.59 17.23 -4.67
C ASN A 101 9.54 18.27 -4.20
N ARG A 102 8.24 18.00 -4.37
CA ARG A 102 7.11 18.84 -3.95
C ARG A 102 6.37 18.30 -2.72
N GLY A 103 6.79 17.16 -2.16
CA GLY A 103 6.16 16.49 -1.02
C GLY A 103 5.82 15.02 -1.29
N ILE A 104 5.09 14.42 -0.36
CA ILE A 104 4.72 13.00 -0.40
C ILE A 104 3.42 12.82 -1.20
N LEU A 105 3.48 12.10 -2.31
CA LEU A 105 2.29 11.67 -3.05
C LEU A 105 1.80 10.30 -2.55
N LEU A 106 0.48 10.14 -2.51
CA LEU A 106 -0.18 8.87 -2.22
C LEU A 106 -0.54 8.18 -3.53
N TYR A 107 -0.20 6.90 -3.64
CA TYR A 107 -0.54 6.09 -4.81
C TYR A 107 -1.23 4.80 -4.37
N SER A 108 -2.30 4.43 -5.06
CA SER A 108 -2.93 3.13 -4.93
C SER A 108 -3.47 2.69 -6.28
N GLN A 109 -2.96 1.57 -6.78
CA GLN A 109 -3.45 0.91 -7.98
C GLN A 109 -3.91 -0.50 -7.64
N SER A 110 -5.11 -0.83 -8.12
CA SER A 110 -5.60 -2.21 -8.19
C SER A 110 -5.85 -2.56 -9.64
N CYS A 111 -5.19 -3.60 -10.14
CA CYS A 111 -5.43 -4.17 -11.45
C CYS A 111 -6.03 -5.56 -11.26
N SER A 112 -7.30 -5.71 -11.63
CA SER A 112 -7.99 -7.00 -11.66
C SER A 112 -8.08 -7.43 -13.11
N ILE A 113 -7.43 -8.53 -13.47
CA ILE A 113 -7.56 -9.14 -14.79
C ILE A 113 -8.81 -10.02 -14.72
N MET A 114 -9.92 -9.47 -15.19
CA MET A 114 -11.13 -10.24 -15.43
C MET A 114 -10.94 -10.94 -16.79
N PHE A 115 -10.75 -12.26 -16.76
CA PHE A 115 -10.88 -13.10 -17.96
C PHE A 115 -12.36 -13.31 -18.27
#